data_AF-A0A6I1P077-F1
#
_entry.id   AF-A0A6I1P077-F1
#
_cell.length_a   1.000
_cell.length_b   1.000
_cell.length_c   1.000
_cell.angle_alpha   90.00
_cell.angle_beta   90.00
_cell.angle_gamma   90.00
#
_symmetry.space_group_name_H-M   'P 1'
#
loop_
_entity.id
_entity.type
_entity.pdbx_description
1 polymer ?
#
loop_
_entity_poly.entity_id
_entity_poly.type
_entity_poly.pdbx_seq_one_letter_code
_entity_poly.pdbx_strand_id
1 'polypeptide(L)'
;MARIKTTGAELKKFWSNTDPQFWPKDSFIDGMWWEVNGVEKDDVDVELLADADLVLVEGAIVMEEDDKDFASVLKKWRKAQTHVTLAIEIPTQHEEALVEFLKGVKGKIIGR
;
A
#
# COMPACT_ATOMS: atom_id res chain seq x y z
N MET A 1 12.25 -11.95 -6.46
CA MET A 1 10.94 -11.94 -5.77
C MET A 1 9.96 -11.17 -6.65
N ALA A 2 8.65 -11.17 -6.35
CA ALA A 2 7.69 -10.44 -7.17
C ALA A 2 7.63 -8.96 -6.75
N ARG A 3 7.56 -8.07 -7.74
CA ARG A 3 7.36 -6.63 -7.51
C ARG A 3 5.88 -6.31 -7.36
N ILE A 4 5.57 -5.35 -6.50
CA ILE A 4 4.22 -4.81 -6.33
C ILE A 4 4.21 -3.29 -6.32
N LYS A 5 3.29 -2.72 -7.11
CA LYS A 5 2.98 -1.28 -7.09
C LYS A 5 1.97 -1.00 -5.98
N THR A 6 2.22 0.05 -5.22
CA THR A 6 1.38 0.57 -4.12
C THR A 6 1.51 2.09 -4.05
N THR A 7 0.74 2.74 -3.17
CA THR A 7 0.93 4.15 -2.83
C THR A 7 1.55 4.28 -1.45
N GLY A 8 2.19 5.40 -1.14
CA GLY A 8 2.69 5.68 0.20
C GLY A 8 1.60 5.52 1.27
N ALA A 9 0.38 6.01 1.00
CA ALA A 9 -0.75 5.88 1.93
C ALA A 9 -1.16 4.42 2.19
N GLU A 10 -1.18 3.57 1.15
CA GLU A 10 -1.52 2.16 1.30
C GLU A 10 -0.41 1.39 2.00
N LEU A 11 0.84 1.67 1.63
CA LEU A 11 2.00 1.03 2.23
C LEU A 11 2.09 1.35 3.72
N LYS A 12 1.92 2.60 4.14
CA LYS A 12 1.86 2.99 5.56
C LYS A 12 0.81 2.21 6.33
N LYS A 13 -0.42 2.10 5.79
CA LYS A 13 -1.51 1.32 6.41
C LYS A 13 -1.15 -0.15 6.56
N PHE A 14 -0.47 -0.72 5.56
CA PHE A 14 0.00 -2.10 5.65
C PHE A 14 1.12 -2.24 6.69
N TRP A 15 2.07 -1.30 6.70
CA TRP A 15 3.23 -1.30 7.60
C TRP A 15 2.85 -1.14 9.06
N SER A 16 1.88 -0.28 9.35
CA SER A 16 1.35 -0.04 10.70
C SER A 16 0.34 -1.09 11.16
N ASN A 17 0.08 -2.12 10.36
CA ASN A 17 -0.89 -3.16 10.68
C ASN A 17 -0.36 -4.09 11.78
N THR A 18 -1.17 -4.38 12.79
CA THR A 18 -0.80 -5.27 13.90
C THR A 18 -1.42 -6.66 13.80
N ASP A 19 -2.12 -6.98 12.71
CA ASP A 19 -2.74 -8.29 12.50
C ASP A 19 -1.65 -9.38 12.28
N PRO A 20 -1.55 -10.39 13.17
CA PRO A 20 -0.55 -11.45 13.09
C PRO A 20 -0.65 -12.31 11.82
N GLN A 21 -1.76 -12.25 11.09
CA GLN A 21 -1.89 -12.92 9.80
C GLN A 21 -0.92 -12.36 8.75
N PHE A 22 -0.60 -11.07 8.84
CA PHE A 22 0.24 -10.36 7.87
C PHE A 22 1.60 -9.99 8.43
N TRP A 23 1.68 -9.74 9.74
CA TRP A 23 2.91 -9.52 10.48
C TRP A 23 3.00 -10.51 11.64
N PRO A 24 3.38 -11.77 11.37
CA PRO A 24 3.55 -12.78 12.40
C PRO A 24 4.58 -12.34 13.44
N LYS A 25 4.47 -12.91 14.64
CA LYS A 25 5.40 -12.62 15.73
C LYS A 25 6.83 -12.92 15.27
N ASP A 26 7.76 -12.04 15.65
CA ASP A 26 9.20 -12.17 15.35
C ASP A 26 9.54 -12.13 13.85
N SER A 27 8.59 -11.76 12.98
CA SER A 27 8.87 -11.54 11.56
C SER A 27 9.63 -10.23 11.32
N PHE A 28 10.47 -10.23 10.29
CA PHE A 28 11.18 -9.06 9.82
C PHE A 28 11.24 -9.05 8.29
N ILE A 29 11.62 -7.91 7.72
CA ILE A 29 11.80 -7.76 6.28
C ILE A 29 13.25 -8.02 5.87
N ASP A 30 13.45 -8.70 4.74
CA ASP A 30 14.78 -8.93 4.16
C ASP A 30 14.75 -8.83 2.63
N GLY A 31 15.91 -8.54 2.05
CA GLY A 31 16.11 -8.44 0.60
C GLY A 31 15.25 -7.34 -0.05
N MET A 32 15.01 -6.25 0.69
CA MET A 32 14.14 -5.17 0.24
C MET A 32 14.79 -4.37 -0.89
N TRP A 33 14.00 -4.11 -1.93
CA TRP A 33 14.32 -3.21 -3.03
C TRP A 33 13.15 -2.26 -3.25
N TRP A 34 13.47 -0.99 -3.48
CA TRP A 34 12.48 0.09 -3.55
C TRP A 34 12.69 0.99 -4.76
N GLU A 35 11.59 1.42 -5.35
CA GLU A 35 11.53 2.54 -6.28
C GLU A 35 10.36 3.44 -5.88
N VAL A 36 10.64 4.73 -5.64
CA VAL A 36 9.66 5.74 -5.24
C VAL A 36 9.60 6.80 -6.33
N ASN A 37 8.42 7.00 -6.92
CA ASN A 37 8.19 7.92 -8.03
C ASN A 37 9.19 7.74 -9.20
N GLY A 38 9.52 6.49 -9.53
CA GLY A 38 10.44 6.16 -10.61
C GLY A 38 11.93 6.27 -10.24
N VAL A 39 12.25 6.56 -8.98
CA VAL A 39 13.63 6.66 -8.48
C VAL A 39 13.91 5.52 -7.53
N GLU A 40 14.91 4.69 -7.86
CA GLU A 40 15.40 3.61 -7.00
C GLU A 40 15.97 4.17 -5.68
N LYS A 41 15.71 3.47 -4.58
CA LYS A 41 16.13 3.85 -3.23
C LYS A 41 16.73 2.63 -2.52
N ASP A 42 17.88 2.82 -1.88
CA ASP A 42 18.53 1.77 -1.09
C ASP A 42 17.78 1.47 0.21
N ASP A 43 17.21 2.52 0.83
CA ASP A 43 16.41 2.39 2.05
C ASP A 43 15.26 3.41 2.03
N VAL A 44 14.14 3.03 2.63
CA VAL A 44 12.90 3.83 2.66
C VAL A 44 12.29 3.73 4.05
N ASP A 45 12.23 4.86 4.75
CA ASP A 45 11.37 5.01 5.92
C ASP A 45 9.93 5.19 5.45
N VAL A 46 9.12 4.14 5.62
CA VAL A 46 7.74 4.09 5.15
C VAL A 46 6.87 5.19 5.76
N GLU A 47 7.16 5.61 6.99
CA GLU A 47 6.39 6.67 7.67
C GLU A 47 6.61 8.05 7.03
N LEU A 48 7.77 8.26 6.39
CA LEU A 48 8.13 9.53 5.74
C LEU A 48 7.64 9.66 4.29
N LEU A 49 7.08 8.60 3.70
CA LEU A 49 6.54 8.65 2.34
C LEU A 49 5.38 9.65 2.24
N ALA A 50 5.23 10.35 1.13
CA ALA A 50 4.01 11.10 0.89
C ALA A 50 2.87 10.12 0.54
N ASP A 51 1.65 10.43 0.94
CA ASP A 51 0.49 9.56 0.71
C ASP A 51 0.26 9.25 -0.79
N ALA A 52 0.59 10.21 -1.64
CA ALA A 52 0.48 10.14 -3.10
C ALA A 52 1.69 9.51 -3.80
N ASP A 53 2.79 9.22 -3.08
CA ASP A 53 3.97 8.61 -3.70
C ASP A 53 3.61 7.26 -4.32
N LEU A 54 4.07 7.04 -5.55
CA LEU A 54 3.97 5.75 -6.21
C LEU A 54 5.18 4.92 -5.82
N VAL A 55 4.94 3.78 -5.16
CA VAL A 55 6.00 2.92 -4.64
C VAL A 55 5.95 1.58 -5.36
N LEU A 56 7.08 1.15 -5.89
CA LEU A 56 7.32 -0.21 -6.36
C LEU A 56 8.26 -0.88 -5.35
N VAL A 57 7.84 -2.00 -4.77
CA VAL A 57 8.57 -2.70 -3.73
C VAL A 57 8.70 -4.18 -4.03
N GLU A 58 9.84 -4.75 -3.67
CA GLU A 58 10.17 -6.17 -3.73
C GLU A 58 10.91 -6.57 -2.46
N GLY A 59 10.70 -7.79 -1.98
CA GLY A 59 11.40 -8.32 -0.81
C GLY A 59 10.66 -9.49 -0.19
N ALA A 60 11.13 -9.90 0.99
CA ALA A 60 10.55 -10.98 1.77
C ALA A 60 10.13 -10.51 3.16
N ILE A 61 9.09 -11.15 3.70
CA ILE A 61 8.79 -11.17 5.12
C ILE A 61 9.29 -12.53 5.62
N VAL A 62 10.38 -12.48 6.39
CA VAL A 62 11.10 -13.63 6.95
C VAL A 62 10.47 -14.00 8.29
N MET A 63 10.28 -15.30 8.52
CA MET A 63 9.76 -15.88 9.75
C MET A 63 10.61 -17.10 10.14
N GLU A 64 10.51 -17.57 11.38
CA GLU A 64 11.33 -18.71 11.85
C GLU A 64 11.18 -19.99 11.01
N GLU A 65 9.99 -20.23 10.44
CA GLU A 65 9.67 -21.49 9.75
C GLU A 65 9.57 -21.37 8.21
N ASP A 66 9.34 -20.17 7.66
CA ASP A 66 9.12 -19.97 6.22
C ASP A 66 9.27 -18.50 5.82
N ASP A 67 9.73 -18.25 4.59
CA ASP A 67 9.84 -16.91 4.02
C ASP A 67 8.69 -16.65 3.06
N LYS A 68 8.05 -15.48 3.19
CA LYS A 68 6.97 -15.09 2.29
C LYS A 68 7.38 -13.91 1.43
N ASP A 69 7.09 -14.03 0.15
CA ASP A 69 7.19 -12.91 -0.80
C ASP A 69 6.30 -11.74 -0.33
N PHE A 70 6.92 -10.56 -0.14
CA PHE A 70 6.25 -9.37 0.36
C PHE A 70 5.03 -9.00 -0.50
N ALA A 71 5.19 -9.05 -1.82
CA ALA A 71 4.11 -8.75 -2.76
C ALA A 71 2.92 -9.69 -2.60
N SER A 72 3.16 -10.95 -2.27
CA SER A 72 2.11 -11.94 -2.02
C SER A 72 1.36 -11.66 -0.73
N VAL A 73 2.07 -11.28 0.35
CA VAL A 73 1.45 -10.89 1.63
C VAL A 73 0.63 -9.61 1.47
N LEU A 74 1.18 -8.58 0.82
CA LEU A 74 0.47 -7.32 0.55
C LEU A 74 -0.80 -7.56 -0.30
N LYS A 75 -0.74 -8.41 -1.33
CA LYS A 75 -1.93 -8.79 -2.11
C LYS A 75 -2.99 -9.48 -1.26
N LYS A 76 -2.59 -10.37 -0.34
CA LYS A 76 -3.53 -11.03 0.58
C LYS A 76 -4.17 -10.01 1.51
N TRP A 77 -3.38 -9.07 2.04
CA TRP A 77 -3.87 -7.98 2.89
C TRP A 77 -4.88 -7.09 2.17
N ARG A 78 -4.60 -6.69 0.92
CA ARG A 78 -5.53 -5.94 0.07
C ARG A 78 -6.88 -6.64 -0.08
N LYS A 79 -6.87 -7.96 -0.32
CA LYS A 79 -8.10 -8.77 -0.47
C LYS A 79 -8.92 -8.86 0.83
N ALA A 80 -8.28 -8.71 1.98
CA ALA A 80 -8.96 -8.70 3.27
C ALA A 80 -9.61 -7.34 3.59
N GLN A 81 -9.24 -6.27 2.87
CA GLN A 81 -9.84 -4.96 3.07
C GLN A 81 -11.26 -4.93 2.50
N THR A 82 -12.19 -4.35 3.25
CA THR A 82 -13.58 -4.14 2.79
C THR A 82 -13.72 -2.90 1.92
N HIS A 83 -12.71 -2.02 1.92
CA HIS A 83 -12.70 -0.76 1.19
C HIS A 83 -11.33 -0.57 0.52
N VAL A 84 -11.33 -0.03 -0.70
CA VAL A 84 -10.11 0.36 -1.42
C VAL A 84 -10.01 1.90 -1.44
N THR A 85 -8.78 2.42 -1.34
CA THR A 85 -8.50 3.85 -1.54
C THR A 85 -7.81 4.00 -2.89
N LEU A 86 -8.32 4.89 -3.73
CA LEU A 86 -7.75 5.18 -5.06
C LEU A 86 -7.32 6.65 -5.10
N ALA A 87 -6.10 6.90 -5.56
CA ALA A 87 -5.67 8.23 -6.00
C ALA A 87 -6.08 8.37 -7.47
N ILE A 88 -6.95 9.34 -7.76
CA ILE A 88 -7.52 9.54 -9.10
C ILE A 88 -7.40 11.01 -9.50
N GLU A 89 -7.05 11.24 -10.75
CA GLU A 89 -7.01 12.58 -11.36
C GLU A 89 -8.14 12.68 -12.39
N ILE A 90 -8.94 13.75 -12.30
CA ILE A 90 -10.05 14.03 -13.22
C ILE A 90 -10.11 15.53 -13.52
N PRO A 91 -10.67 15.95 -14.67
CA PRO A 91 -10.96 17.36 -14.93
C PRO A 91 -11.87 17.96 -13.86
N THR A 92 -11.58 19.20 -13.43
CA THR A 92 -12.27 19.89 -12.31
C THR A 92 -13.79 19.97 -12.50
N GLN A 93 -14.25 20.15 -13.75
CA GLN A 93 -15.67 20.16 -14.11
C GLN A 93 -16.43 18.84 -13.80
N HIS A 94 -15.72 17.75 -13.48
CA HIS A 94 -16.31 16.46 -13.12
C HIS A 94 -16.25 16.15 -11.61
N GLU A 95 -15.70 17.07 -10.79
CA GLU A 95 -15.54 16.86 -9.35
C GLU A 95 -16.88 16.59 -8.64
N GLU A 96 -17.90 17.42 -8.87
CA GLU A 96 -19.22 17.24 -8.24
C GLU A 96 -19.87 15.91 -8.64
N ALA A 97 -19.73 15.51 -9.91
CA ALA A 97 -20.25 14.24 -10.40
C ALA A 97 -19.57 13.04 -9.72
N LEU A 98 -18.25 13.11 -9.50
CA LEU A 98 -17.51 12.09 -8.75
C LEU A 98 -17.97 12.04 -7.29
N VAL A 99 -18.18 13.18 -6.64
CA VAL A 99 -18.65 13.25 -5.25
C VAL A 99 -20.01 12.57 -5.11
N GLU A 100 -20.97 12.90 -5.98
CA GLU A 100 -22.31 12.29 -5.95
C GLU A 100 -22.27 10.79 -6.25
N PHE A 101 -21.45 10.37 -7.24
CA PHE A 101 -21.24 8.96 -7.53
C PHE A 101 -20.71 8.20 -6.29
N LEU A 102 -19.68 8.74 -5.62
CA LEU A 102 -19.10 8.12 -4.44
C LEU A 102 -20.10 8.02 -3.29
N LYS A 103 -20.93 9.04 -3.04
CA LYS A 103 -22.02 8.96 -2.05
C LYS A 103 -22.99 7.82 -2.35
N GLY A 104 -23.35 7.64 -3.62
CA GLY A 104 -24.27 6.59 -4.07
C GLY A 104 -23.75 5.16 -3.76
N VAL A 105 -22.44 4.97 -3.81
CA VAL A 105 -21.79 3.67 -3.48
C VAL A 105 -21.29 3.60 -2.03
N LYS A 106 -21.68 4.55 -1.16
CA LYS A 106 -21.20 4.69 0.23
C LYS A 106 -19.67 4.84 0.33
N GLY A 107 -19.04 5.34 -0.73
CA GLY A 107 -17.65 5.75 -0.74
C GLY A 107 -17.43 7.06 0.04
N LYS A 108 -16.17 7.36 0.35
CA LYS A 108 -15.76 8.60 1.02
C LYS A 108 -14.61 9.26 0.28
N ILE A 109 -14.54 10.59 0.32
CA ILE A 109 -13.38 11.38 -0.10
C ILE A 109 -12.52 11.62 1.13
N ILE A 110 -11.22 11.41 1.00
CA ILE A 110 -10.22 11.61 2.07
C ILE A 110 -9.37 12.82 1.67
N GLY A 111 -9.13 13.75 2.61
CA GLY A 111 -8.22 14.89 2.38
C GLY A 111 -8.83 16.09 1.65
N ARG A 112 -10.16 16.25 1.70
CA ARG A 112 -10.86 17.48 1.28
C ARG A 112 -11.15 18.36 2.49
#